data_AF-U4TIG0-F1
#
_entry.id   AF-U4TIG0-F1
#
_cell.length_a   1.000
_cell.length_b   1.000
_cell.length_c   1.000
_cell.angle_alpha   90.00
_cell.angle_beta   90.00
_cell.angle_gamma   90.00
#
_symmetry.space_group_name_H-M   'P 1'
#
loop_
_entity.id
_entity.type
_entity.pdbx_description
1 polymer ?
#
loop_
_entity_poly.entity_id
_entity_poly.type
_entity_poly.pdbx_seq_one_letter_code
_entity_poly.pdbx_strand_id
1 'polypeptide(L)' 'MTWANTHKSALVTMLSKTLDLSQTIVEKMVNRRTYSMKALTNTSSIVQEQQAIADLLYTQGVIKTKVNVQSAFLT' A
#
# COMPACT_ATOMS: atom_id res chain seq x y z
N MET A 1 -4.40 -11.60 3.17
CA MET A 1 -3.18 -11.07 3.83
C MET A 1 -3.00 -11.53 5.28
N THR A 2 -3.96 -12.21 5.91
CA THR A 2 -3.86 -12.69 7.30
C THR A 2 -2.60 -13.49 7.57
N TRP A 3 -2.22 -14.38 6.65
CA TRP A 3 -0.99 -15.18 6.76
C TRP A 3 0.26 -14.32 6.96
N ALA A 4 0.44 -13.27 6.15
CA ALA A 4 1.59 -12.37 6.24
C ALA A 4 1.65 -11.59 7.57
N ASN A 5 0.50 -11.38 8.20
CA ASN A 5 0.43 -10.73 9.51
C ASN A 5 0.74 -11.69 10.66
N THR A 6 0.36 -12.98 10.53
CA THR A 6 0.57 -13.99 11.59
C THR A 6 1.86 -14.80 11.44
N HIS A 7 2.51 -14.77 10.27
CA HIS A 7 3.71 -15.55 9.95
C HIS A 7 4.89 -14.64 9.56
N LYS A 8 5.12 -13.57 10.33
CA LYS A 8 6.15 -12.56 10.06
C LYS A 8 7.55 -13.15 9.90
N SER A 9 7.94 -14.10 10.75
CA SER A 9 9.28 -14.73 10.67
C SER A 9 9.47 -15.51 9.37
N ALA A 10 8.47 -16.28 8.93
CA ALA A 10 8.51 -17.00 7.66
C ALA A 10 8.57 -16.03 6.47
N LEU A 11 7.82 -14.93 6.55
CA LEU A 11 7.86 -13.86 5.55
C LEU A 11 9.23 -13.18 5.49
N VAL A 12 9.88 -12.93 6.63
CA VAL A 12 11.24 -12.37 6.69
C VAL A 12 12.23 -13.30 6.02
N THR A 13 12.21 -14.60 6.33
CA THR A 13 13.11 -15.59 5.71
C THR A 13 12.92 -15.64 4.19
N MET A 14 11.67 -15.68 3.73
CA MET A 14 11.36 -15.70 2.30
C MET A 14 11.87 -14.42 1.61
N LEU A 15 11.55 -13.24 2.15
CA LEU A 15 11.92 -11.97 1.54
C LEU A 15 13.44 -11.70 1.59
N SER A 16 14.13 -12.13 2.65
CA SER A 16 15.59 -12.00 2.75
C SER A 16 16.27 -12.77 1.63
N LYS A 17 15.80 -14.00 1.35
CA LYS A 17 16.32 -14.82 0.25
C LYS A 17 15.96 -14.27 -1.12
N THR A 18 14.70 -13.88 -1.32
CA THR A 18 14.20 -13.42 -2.64
C THR A 18 14.80 -12.07 -3.05
N LEU A 19 15.03 -11.18 -2.09
CA LEU A 19 15.53 -9.83 -2.35
C LEU A 19 17.05 -9.73 -2.19
N ASP A 20 17.72 -10.80 -1.77
CA ASP A 20 19.15 -10.83 -1.42
C ASP A 20 19.54 -9.73 -0.41
N LEU A 21 18.72 -9.60 0.64
CA LEU A 21 18.89 -8.59 1.69
C LEU A 21 19.16 -9.26 3.03
N SER A 22 19.91 -8.57 3.89
CA SER A 22 20.18 -9.06 5.24
C SER A 22 18.88 -9.20 6.05
N GLN A 23 18.83 -10.26 6.85
CA GLN A 23 17.65 -10.61 7.63
C GLN A 23 17.22 -9.48 8.56
N THR A 24 18.18 -8.79 9.19
CA THR A 24 17.93 -7.65 10.08
C THR A 24 17.24 -6.49 9.37
N ILE A 25 17.58 -6.21 8.11
CA ILE A 25 16.94 -5.14 7.32
C ILE A 25 15.51 -5.55 6.99
N VAL A 26 15.32 -6.79 6.51
CA VAL A 26 14.00 -7.30 6.14
C VAL A 26 13.07 -7.40 7.34
N GLU A 27 13.58 -7.78 8.51
CA GLU A 27 12.82 -7.82 9.75
C GLU A 27 12.26 -6.44 10.12
N LYS A 28 13.07 -5.39 10.05
CA LYS A 28 12.61 -4.00 10.25
C LYS A 28 11.52 -3.62 9.23
N MET A 29 11.68 -4.01 7.97
CA MET A 29 10.70 -3.73 6.92
C MET A 29 9.37 -4.48 7.13
N VAL A 30 9.42 -5.74 7.54
CA VAL A 30 8.26 -6.61 7.69
C VAL A 30 7.47 -6.28 8.95
N ASN A 31 8.17 -5.95 10.05
CA ASN A 31 7.53 -5.69 11.34
C ASN A 31 6.87 -4.30 11.41
N ARG A 32 7.32 -3.31 10.62
CA ARG A 32 6.68 -1.98 10.58
C ARG A 32 5.34 -1.95 9.82
N ARG A 33 4.96 -3.03 9.14
CA ARG A 33 3.83 -3.06 8.20
C ARG A 33 2.69 -3.92 8.72
N THR A 34 1.45 -3.49 8.49
CA THR A 34 0.26 -4.34 8.57
C THR A 34 -0.27 -4.56 7.17
N TYR A 35 -0.48 -5.83 6.79
CA TYR A 35 -0.86 -6.20 5.43
C TYR A 35 -2.37 -6.41 5.33
N SER A 36 -3.01 -5.78 4.35
CA SER A 36 -4.41 -6.02 4.04
C SER A 36 -4.60 -6.11 2.53
N MET A 37 -5.61 -6.85 2.10
CA MET A 37 -6.02 -6.90 0.70
C MET A 37 -7.53 -7.06 0.69
N LYS A 38 -8.22 -6.11 0.06
CA LYS A 38 -9.68 -6.07 -0.04
C LYS A 38 -10.06 -5.52 -1.39
N ALA A 39 -11.25 -5.89 -1.87
CA ALA A 39 -11.84 -5.26 -3.04
C ALA A 39 -12.05 -3.76 -2.74
N LEU A 40 -11.70 -2.92 -3.71
CA LEU A 40 -11.98 -1.48 -3.66
C LEU A 40 -13.23 -1.23 -4.48
N THR A 41 -14.22 -0.59 -3.85
CA THR A 41 -15.39 -0.03 -4.52
C THR A 41 -15.21 1.48 -4.66
N ASN A 42 -15.86 2.09 -5.64
CA ASN A 42 -15.85 3.55 -5.82
C ASN A 42 -16.37 4.35 -4.60
N THR A 43 -17.15 3.70 -3.73
CA THR A 43 -17.68 4.25 -2.46
C THR A 43 -16.82 3.96 -1.24
N SER A 44 -15.68 3.27 -1.40
CA SER A 44 -14.80 2.93 -0.30
C SER A 44 -14.18 4.18 0.34
N SER A 45 -14.04 4.18 1.67
CA SER A 45 -13.28 5.20 2.39
C SER A 45 -11.83 5.32 1.91
N ILE A 46 -11.22 4.24 1.40
CA ILE A 46 -9.87 4.29 0.81
C ILE A 46 -9.86 5.13 -0.47
N VAL A 47 -10.90 5.01 -1.32
CA VAL A 47 -10.97 5.77 -2.57
C VAL A 47 -11.17 7.26 -2.26
N GLN A 48 -11.92 7.59 -1.21
CA GLN A 48 -12.08 8.95 -0.73
C GLN A 48 -10.76 9.53 -0.21
N GLU A 49 -10.01 8.78 0.59
CA GLU A 49 -8.69 9.18 1.08
C GLU A 49 -7.70 9.39 -0.08
N GLN A 50 -7.69 8.47 -1.05
CA GLN A 50 -6.83 8.57 -2.22
C GLN A 50 -7.17 9.82 -3.07
N GLN A 51 -8.46 10.16 -3.21
CA GLN A 51 -8.88 11.38 -3.87
C GLN A 51 -8.40 12.63 -3.13
N ALA A 52 -8.52 12.66 -1.79
CA ALA A 52 -8.04 13.78 -0.98
C ALA A 52 -6.52 14.00 -1.12
N ILE A 53 -5.74 12.91 -1.18
CA ILE A 53 -4.29 12.99 -1.46
C ILE A 53 -4.03 13.54 -2.86
N ALA A 54 -4.76 13.06 -3.88
CA ALA A 54 -4.61 13.56 -5.25
C ALA A 54 -4.93 15.05 -5.36
N ASP A 55 -6.00 15.51 -4.70
CA ASP A 55 -6.39 16.92 -4.66
C ASP A 55 -5.35 17.78 -3.95
N LEU A 56 -4.77 17.29 -2.86
CA LEU A 56 -3.67 17.96 -2.17
C LEU A 56 -2.45 18.11 -3.09
N LEU A 57 -2.04 17.03 -3.76
CA LEU A 57 -0.90 17.05 -4.66
C LEU A 57 -1.12 18.01 -5.83
N TYR A 58 -2.35 18.12 -6.34
CA TYR A 58 -2.69 19.09 -7.38
C TYR A 58 -2.61 20.53 -6.86
N THR A 59 -3.18 20.77 -5.67
CA THR A 59 -3.17 22.09 -5.01
C THR A 59 -1.75 22.56 -4.70
N GLN A 60 -0.85 21.65 -4.31
CA GLN A 60 0.56 21.94 -4.04
C GLN A 60 1.41 22.00 -5.32
N GLY A 61 0.83 21.81 -6.51
CA GLY A 61 1.53 21.85 -7.80
C GLY A 61 2.50 20.67 -8.04
N VAL A 62 2.43 19.61 -7.23
CA VAL A 62 3.22 18.39 -7.41
C VAL A 62 2.76 17.62 -8.65
N ILE A 63 1.44 17.60 -8.88
CA ILE A 63 0.85 17.08 -10.12
C ILE A 63 0.18 18.21 -10.90
N LYS A 64 0.31 18.16 -12.23
CA LYS A 64 -0.20 19.21 -13.13
C LYS A 64 -1.65 19.00 -13.57
N THR A 65 -2.14 17.77 -13.45
CA THR A 65 -3.48 17.38 -13.91
C THR A 65 -4.30 16.96 -12.72
N LYS A 66 -5.54 17.47 -12.64
CA LYS A 66 -6.48 17.02 -11.63
C LYS A 66 -6.92 15.59 -11.93
N VAL A 67 -6.75 14.69 -10.98
CA VAL A 67 -7.09 13.27 -11.11
C VAL A 67 -8.47 13.02 -10.49
N ASN A 68 -9.30 12.25 -11.20
CA ASN A 68 -10.52 11.67 -10.67
C ASN A 68 -10.27 10.19 -10.37
N VAL A 69 -9.97 9.89 -9.11
CA VAL A 69 -9.62 8.53 -8.65
C VAL A 69 -10.82 7.59 -8.79
N GLN A 70 -12.05 8.06 -8.58
CA GLN A 70 -13.24 7.22 -8.69
C GLN A 70 -13.41 6.65 -10.11
N SER A 71 -13.04 7.42 -11.12
CA SER A 71 -13.16 7.00 -12.54
C SER A 71 -12.25 5.84 -12.95
N ALA A 72 -11.23 5.52 -12.15
CA ALA A 72 -10.31 4.42 -12.41
C ALA A 72 -10.85 3.05 -11.97
N PHE A 73 -11.98 3.00 -11.25
CA PHE A 73 -12.60 1.76 -10.80
C PHE A 73 -13.74 1.38 -11.74
N LEU A 74 -13.75 0.11 -12.16
CA LEU A 74 -14.91 -0.49 -12.83
C LEU A 74 -16.03 -0.57 -11.79
N THR A 75 -17.18 0.02 -12.11
CA THR A 75 -18.39 0.01 -11.28
C THR A 75 -18.92 -1.40 -11.06
#